data_AF-A0A8H3CQ48-F1
#
_entry.id   AF-A0A8H3CQ48-F1
#
_cell.length_a   1.000
_cell.length_b   1.000
_cell.length_c   1.000
_cell.angle_alpha   90.00
_cell.angle_beta   90.00
_cell.angle_gamma   90.00
#
_symmetry.space_group_name_H-M   'P 1'
#
loop_
_entity.id
_entity.type
_entity.pdbx_description
1 polymer ?
#
loop_
_entity_poly.entity_id
_entity_poly.type
_entity_poly.pdbx_seq_one_letter_code
_entity_poly.pdbx_strand_id
1 'polypeptide(L)'
;MIKLATLALCFATLLDRTLAQDFKLYGYATLGGGTTGGAGGTTTNVTTRDALIAAVKGNSPKTVYVSGNLGSSSTRISIGNNTSIIGTGSSAIIEGGGFNINKASNIIIRNLVIRKVKGNDAITIQKSNRIWIDHNEFYSDTTHGFDYYDGQVDITHADDYITVSWNKFHDHYKSSLIGHSPDNAAEDTGHFKIT
;
A
#
# COMPACT_ATOMS: atom_id res chain seq x y z
N MET A 1 49.71 56.54 4.37
CA MET A 1 49.05 55.73 5.41
C MET A 1 47.76 55.16 4.83
N ILE A 2 47.77 53.85 4.52
CA ILE A 2 46.64 53.14 3.90
C ILE A 2 45.67 52.71 5.01
N LYS A 3 44.39 53.08 4.90
CA LYS A 3 43.32 52.59 5.79
C LYS A 3 42.89 51.20 5.33
N LEU A 4 43.07 50.21 6.20
CA LEU A 4 42.49 48.87 6.04
C LEU A 4 41.00 48.93 6.43
N ALA A 5 40.11 48.54 5.51
CA ALA A 5 38.71 48.30 5.82
C ALA A 5 38.51 46.81 6.14
N THR A 6 37.98 46.50 7.32
CA THR A 6 37.69 45.13 7.75
C THR A 6 36.35 44.71 7.15
N LEU A 7 36.37 43.70 6.27
CA LEU A 7 35.17 43.07 5.72
C LEU A 7 34.64 42.04 6.73
N ALA A 8 33.48 42.30 7.33
CA ALA A 8 32.81 41.32 8.19
C ALA A 8 32.13 40.26 7.32
N LEU A 9 32.66 39.04 7.32
CA LEU A 9 32.03 37.90 6.67
C LEU A 9 30.92 37.36 7.60
N CYS A 10 29.66 37.64 7.28
CA CYS A 10 28.54 36.94 7.90
C CYS A 10 28.54 35.48 7.41
N PHE A 11 29.00 34.56 8.23
CA PHE A 11 28.72 33.14 8.06
C PHE A 11 27.24 32.90 8.38
N ALA A 12 26.39 32.87 7.36
CA ALA A 12 25.08 32.28 7.49
C ALA A 12 25.28 30.76 7.65
N THR A 13 25.08 30.25 8.85
CA THR A 13 24.92 28.82 9.07
C THR A 13 23.61 28.39 8.39
N LEU A 14 23.72 27.81 7.19
CA LEU A 14 22.64 27.03 6.62
C LEU A 14 22.42 25.83 7.54
N LEU A 15 21.44 25.95 8.43
CA LEU A 15 20.89 24.82 9.16
C LEU A 15 20.41 23.83 8.10
N ASP A 16 21.07 22.67 8.06
CA ASP A 16 20.74 21.53 7.23
C ASP A 16 19.37 21.00 7.67
N ARG A 17 18.29 21.65 7.22
CA ARG A 17 16.92 21.19 7.38
C ARG A 17 16.61 20.26 6.22
N THR A 18 17.21 19.08 6.24
CA THR A 18 16.52 17.92 5.66
C THR A 18 15.25 17.73 6.49
N LEU A 19 14.12 18.23 5.99
CA LEU A 19 12.83 17.89 6.58
C LEU A 19 12.71 16.37 6.48
N ALA A 20 12.69 15.68 7.61
CA ALA A 20 12.41 14.25 7.63
C ALA A 20 11.10 14.01 6.89
N GLN A 21 11.10 13.04 5.96
CA GLN A 21 9.92 12.74 5.15
C GLN A 21 8.75 12.35 6.07
N ASP A 22 7.63 13.06 5.93
CA ASP A 22 6.43 12.81 6.72
C ASP A 22 5.72 11.55 6.20
N PHE A 23 5.84 10.46 6.96
CA PHE A 23 5.16 9.19 6.69
C PHE A 23 3.91 9.01 7.57
N LYS A 24 3.29 10.09 8.05
CA LYS A 24 2.03 10.01 8.77
C LYS A 24 0.89 9.62 7.83
N LEU A 25 -0.03 8.82 8.37
CA LEU A 25 -1.30 8.53 7.74
C LEU A 25 -2.23 9.77 7.84
N TYR A 26 -2.77 10.18 6.70
CA TYR A 26 -3.86 11.17 6.58
C TYR A 26 -5.04 10.56 5.80
N GLY A 27 -6.21 11.20 5.82
CA GLY A 27 -7.38 10.75 5.08
C GLY A 27 -8.29 9.78 5.84
N TYR A 28 -9.27 9.19 5.17
CA TYR A 28 -10.35 8.47 5.82
C TYR A 28 -9.92 7.23 6.62
N ALA A 29 -8.77 6.64 6.34
CA ALA A 29 -8.22 5.55 7.17
C ALA A 29 -7.81 5.98 8.58
N THR A 30 -7.79 7.28 8.90
CA THR A 30 -7.66 7.76 10.30
C THR A 30 -8.98 7.68 11.08
N LEU A 31 -10.11 7.48 10.41
CA LEU A 31 -11.44 7.38 11.04
C LEU A 31 -11.78 5.92 11.37
N GLY A 32 -13.00 5.67 11.89
CA GLY A 32 -13.46 4.32 12.24
C GLY A 32 -12.67 3.67 13.40
N GLY A 33 -11.92 4.44 14.17
CA GLY A 33 -10.98 3.93 15.17
C GLY A 33 -9.51 3.88 14.71
N GLY A 34 -9.23 4.35 13.49
CA GLY A 34 -7.88 4.51 12.94
C GLY A 34 -7.28 3.22 12.38
N THR A 35 -6.19 3.38 11.63
CA THR A 35 -5.45 2.28 11.01
C THR A 35 -4.03 2.23 11.58
N THR A 36 -3.74 1.19 12.35
CA THR A 36 -2.45 0.93 13.02
C THR A 36 -1.76 -0.34 12.52
N GLY A 37 -2.45 -1.15 11.73
CA GLY A 37 -1.95 -2.41 11.19
C GLY A 37 -1.50 -3.36 12.31
N GLY A 38 -0.25 -3.80 12.21
CA GLY A 38 0.41 -4.71 13.14
C GLY A 38 1.03 -4.10 14.39
N ALA A 39 0.75 -2.83 14.72
CA ALA A 39 1.34 -2.17 15.88
C ALA A 39 1.13 -2.95 17.19
N GLY A 40 2.20 -3.09 17.98
CA GLY A 40 2.20 -3.88 19.22
C GLY A 40 2.21 -5.41 19.02
N GLY A 41 2.27 -5.87 17.77
CA GLY A 41 2.27 -7.27 17.39
C GLY A 41 3.63 -7.92 17.21
N THR A 42 3.61 -9.16 16.70
CA THR A 42 4.84 -9.87 16.31
C THR A 42 5.45 -9.24 15.07
N THR A 43 6.76 -9.40 14.90
CA THR A 43 7.49 -8.98 13.69
C THR A 43 8.09 -10.18 12.99
N THR A 44 8.01 -10.26 11.68
CA THR A 44 8.58 -11.34 10.87
C THR A 44 9.20 -10.79 9.59
N ASN A 45 10.37 -11.29 9.21
CA ASN A 45 11.01 -10.96 7.93
C ASN A 45 10.80 -12.12 6.97
N VAL A 46 10.44 -11.83 5.72
CA VAL A 46 10.18 -12.84 4.69
C VAL A 46 10.90 -12.49 3.39
N THR A 47 11.41 -13.53 2.73
CA THR A 47 12.12 -13.46 1.44
C THR A 47 11.52 -14.41 0.40
N THR A 48 10.45 -15.13 0.74
CA THR A 48 9.73 -16.03 -0.18
C THR A 48 8.23 -15.78 -0.14
N ARG A 49 7.55 -16.10 -1.24
CA ARG A 49 6.08 -16.00 -1.35
C ARG A 49 5.37 -16.83 -0.28
N ASP A 50 5.81 -18.06 -0.06
CA ASP A 50 5.17 -18.98 0.90
C ASP A 50 5.32 -18.49 2.34
N ALA A 51 6.48 -17.93 2.70
CA ALA A 51 6.69 -17.33 4.00
C ALA A 51 5.78 -16.10 4.21
N LEU A 52 5.62 -15.26 3.17
CA LEU A 52 4.68 -14.13 3.22
C LEU A 52 3.24 -14.62 3.43
N ILE A 53 2.78 -15.61 2.64
CA ILE A 53 1.43 -16.19 2.76
C ILE A 53 1.19 -16.76 4.16
N ALA A 54 2.19 -17.41 4.76
CA ALA A 54 2.08 -17.95 6.11
C ALA A 54 2.01 -16.81 7.15
N ALA A 55 2.86 -15.80 7.03
CA ALA A 55 3.02 -14.74 8.02
C ALA A 55 1.83 -13.78 8.12
N VAL A 56 1.07 -13.58 7.04
CA VAL A 56 -0.05 -12.60 7.02
C VAL A 56 -1.39 -13.17 7.48
N LYS A 57 -1.45 -14.47 7.83
CA LYS A 57 -2.68 -15.13 8.26
C LYS A 57 -3.06 -14.79 9.71
N GLY A 58 -4.34 -14.98 10.01
CA GLY A 58 -4.90 -14.82 11.35
C GLY A 58 -5.03 -13.36 11.78
N ASN A 59 -5.59 -13.13 12.97
CA ASN A 59 -6.10 -11.82 13.36
C ASN A 59 -5.27 -11.09 14.44
N SER A 60 -4.30 -11.76 15.07
CA SER A 60 -3.42 -11.12 16.05
C SER A 60 -2.55 -10.06 15.37
N PRO A 61 -2.29 -8.90 15.99
CA PRO A 61 -1.41 -7.87 15.43
C PRO A 61 -0.08 -8.44 14.94
N LYS A 62 0.33 -8.11 13.72
CA LYS A 62 1.59 -8.58 13.12
C LYS A 62 2.15 -7.61 12.08
N THR A 63 3.47 -7.45 12.07
CA THR A 63 4.22 -6.71 11.05
C THR A 63 5.11 -7.68 10.26
N VAL A 64 4.92 -7.73 8.96
CA VAL A 64 5.66 -8.58 8.03
C VAL A 64 6.52 -7.71 7.13
N TYR A 65 7.83 -7.78 7.31
CA TYR A 65 8.80 -7.11 6.47
C TYR A 65 9.16 -8.00 5.28
N VAL A 66 9.00 -7.47 4.07
CA VAL A 66 9.29 -8.16 2.82
C VAL A 66 10.60 -7.64 2.25
N SER A 67 11.50 -8.52 1.84
CA SER A 67 12.73 -8.13 1.14
C SER A 67 12.95 -8.98 -0.11
N GLY A 68 13.47 -8.34 -1.16
CA GLY A 68 13.80 -9.01 -2.42
C GLY A 68 12.58 -9.42 -3.26
N ASN A 69 12.89 -10.05 -4.39
CA ASN A 69 11.89 -10.55 -5.33
C ASN A 69 11.37 -11.91 -4.86
N LEU A 70 10.08 -11.99 -4.52
CA LEU A 70 9.46 -13.21 -4.01
C LEU A 70 9.12 -14.25 -5.10
N GLY A 71 9.53 -13.99 -6.34
CA GLY A 71 9.25 -14.83 -7.51
C GLY A 71 7.87 -14.57 -8.12
N SER A 72 7.73 -15.02 -9.37
CA SER A 72 6.47 -14.98 -10.11
C SER A 72 5.58 -16.14 -9.69
N SER A 73 4.38 -15.83 -9.20
CA SER A 73 3.41 -16.84 -8.77
C SER A 73 2.01 -16.26 -8.88
N SER A 74 1.05 -17.00 -9.44
CA SER A 74 -0.36 -16.60 -9.47
C SER A 74 -1.06 -16.79 -8.12
N THR A 75 -0.40 -17.37 -7.12
CA THR A 75 -0.99 -17.61 -5.80
C THR A 75 -1.29 -16.28 -5.10
N ARG A 76 -2.55 -16.09 -4.75
CA ARG A 76 -3.03 -14.89 -4.05
C ARG A 76 -2.68 -14.92 -2.57
N ILE A 77 -2.46 -13.73 -2.00
CA ILE A 77 -2.05 -13.54 -0.61
C ILE A 77 -3.25 -12.99 0.18
N SER A 78 -3.98 -13.88 0.86
CA SER A 78 -5.10 -13.50 1.73
C SER A 78 -4.60 -12.97 3.08
N ILE A 79 -4.97 -11.74 3.42
CA ILE A 79 -4.49 -11.02 4.60
C ILE A 79 -5.52 -11.10 5.73
N GLY A 80 -5.06 -11.39 6.95
CA GLY A 80 -5.88 -11.32 8.16
C GLY A 80 -5.84 -9.95 8.85
N ASN A 81 -6.72 -9.75 9.82
CA ASN A 81 -6.84 -8.49 10.55
C ASN A 81 -5.54 -8.06 11.24
N ASN A 82 -5.37 -6.75 11.46
CA ASN A 82 -4.26 -6.17 12.24
C ASN A 82 -2.89 -6.51 11.64
N THR A 83 -2.73 -6.32 10.33
CA THR A 83 -1.53 -6.71 9.61
C THR A 83 -0.87 -5.52 8.93
N SER A 84 0.43 -5.33 9.17
CA SER A 84 1.27 -4.45 8.37
C SER A 84 2.18 -5.28 7.47
N ILE A 85 2.15 -5.04 6.16
CA ILE A 85 3.08 -5.62 5.19
C ILE A 85 3.93 -4.48 4.66
N ILE A 86 5.23 -4.52 4.92
CA ILE A 86 6.14 -3.40 4.64
C ILE A 86 7.34 -3.92 3.84
N GLY A 87 7.50 -3.43 2.62
CA GLY A 87 8.71 -3.69 1.85
C GLY A 87 9.93 -2.99 2.45
N THR A 88 11.07 -3.65 2.39
CA THR A 88 12.35 -3.13 2.85
C THR A 88 13.29 -2.93 1.66
N GLY A 89 14.03 -1.83 1.68
CA GLY A 89 14.84 -1.40 0.54
C GLY A 89 13.97 -1.06 -0.69
N SER A 90 14.51 -1.29 -1.88
CA SER A 90 13.89 -0.97 -3.18
C SER A 90 13.50 -2.20 -4.00
N SER A 91 13.51 -3.40 -3.42
CA SER A 91 13.42 -4.66 -4.16
C SER A 91 12.32 -5.61 -3.68
N ALA A 92 11.42 -5.18 -2.80
CA ALA A 92 10.29 -6.00 -2.32
C ALA A 92 9.23 -6.20 -3.41
N ILE A 93 9.42 -7.22 -4.27
CA ILE A 93 8.61 -7.45 -5.47
C ILE A 93 7.61 -8.61 -5.27
N ILE A 94 6.35 -8.32 -5.57
CA ILE A 94 5.23 -9.25 -5.66
C ILE A 94 4.81 -9.34 -7.13
N GLU A 95 5.02 -10.48 -7.78
CA GLU A 95 4.70 -10.68 -9.19
C GLU A 95 3.66 -11.79 -9.41
N GLY A 96 2.73 -11.59 -10.35
CA GLY A 96 1.79 -12.61 -10.86
C GLY A 96 0.48 -12.72 -10.09
N GLY A 97 0.55 -12.76 -8.76
CA GLY A 97 -0.58 -12.88 -7.84
C GLY A 97 -0.52 -11.77 -6.81
N GLY A 98 -1.65 -11.12 -6.56
CA GLY A 98 -1.76 -9.97 -5.66
C GLY A 98 -2.30 -10.31 -4.27
N PHE A 99 -2.75 -9.28 -3.57
CA PHE A 99 -3.33 -9.37 -2.23
C PHE A 99 -4.85 -9.49 -2.27
N ASN A 100 -5.41 -10.19 -1.28
CA ASN A 100 -6.86 -10.30 -1.06
C ASN A 100 -7.19 -9.89 0.38
N ILE A 101 -7.97 -8.83 0.52
CA ILE A 101 -8.46 -8.31 1.79
C ILE A 101 -9.97 -8.47 1.80
N ASN A 102 -10.46 -9.50 2.48
CA ASN A 102 -11.89 -9.84 2.49
C ASN A 102 -12.36 -10.01 3.93
N LYS A 103 -13.40 -9.25 4.32
CA LYS A 103 -13.93 -9.24 5.70
C LYS A 103 -12.84 -9.02 6.75
N ALA A 104 -11.90 -8.13 6.44
CA ALA A 104 -10.75 -7.85 7.28
C ALA A 104 -10.62 -6.35 7.55
N SER A 105 -9.85 -6.01 8.56
CA SER A 105 -9.76 -4.66 9.05
C SER A 105 -8.40 -4.36 9.66
N ASN A 106 -8.04 -3.08 9.67
CA ASN A 106 -6.81 -2.57 10.25
C ASN A 106 -5.58 -3.14 9.54
N ILE A 107 -5.41 -2.79 8.26
CA ILE A 107 -4.34 -3.33 7.40
C ILE A 107 -3.52 -2.19 6.80
N ILE A 108 -2.20 -2.39 6.76
CA ILE A 108 -1.24 -1.48 6.13
C ILE A 108 -0.45 -2.27 5.08
N ILE A 109 -0.38 -1.77 3.85
CA ILE A 109 0.48 -2.34 2.78
C ILE A 109 1.34 -1.21 2.24
N ARG A 110 2.67 -1.32 2.42
CA ARG A 110 3.59 -0.23 2.10
C ARG A 110 4.88 -0.65 1.42
N ASN A 111 5.39 0.23 0.57
CA ASN A 111 6.73 0.12 -0.05
C ASN A 111 6.95 -1.19 -0.83
N LEU A 112 5.92 -1.69 -1.51
CA LEU A 112 6.02 -2.87 -2.37
C LEU A 112 5.97 -2.49 -3.85
N VAL A 113 6.63 -3.29 -4.68
CA VAL A 113 6.39 -3.34 -6.13
C VAL A 113 5.45 -4.50 -6.41
N ILE A 114 4.24 -4.22 -6.88
CA ILE A 114 3.21 -5.22 -7.16
C ILE A 114 2.91 -5.21 -8.65
N ARG A 115 3.28 -6.27 -9.37
CA ARG A 115 3.30 -6.23 -10.84
C ARG A 115 2.76 -7.46 -11.55
N LYS A 116 2.31 -7.23 -12.79
CA LYS A 116 1.89 -8.27 -13.74
C LYS A 116 0.91 -9.26 -13.13
N VAL A 117 -0.01 -8.78 -12.30
CA VAL A 117 -0.99 -9.63 -11.62
C VAL A 117 -2.06 -10.06 -12.61
N LYS A 118 -2.30 -11.38 -12.72
CA LYS A 118 -3.21 -11.95 -13.73
C LYS A 118 -4.41 -12.63 -13.08
N GLY A 119 -5.55 -12.58 -13.77
CA GLY A 119 -6.79 -13.26 -13.39
C GLY A 119 -7.53 -12.64 -12.20
N ASN A 120 -7.05 -11.50 -11.68
CA ASN A 120 -7.64 -10.73 -10.57
C ASN A 120 -6.83 -9.43 -10.36
N ASP A 121 -7.17 -8.63 -9.35
CA ASP A 121 -6.55 -7.31 -9.12
C ASP A 121 -5.16 -7.41 -8.47
N ALA A 122 -4.38 -6.33 -8.45
CA ALA A 122 -3.15 -6.29 -7.66
C ALA A 122 -3.44 -6.28 -6.14
N ILE A 123 -4.47 -5.55 -5.70
CA ILE A 123 -5.06 -5.58 -4.36
C ILE A 123 -6.57 -5.55 -4.51
N THR A 124 -7.23 -6.61 -4.07
CA THR A 124 -8.70 -6.68 -4.01
C THR A 124 -9.13 -6.45 -2.57
N ILE A 125 -10.02 -5.48 -2.36
CA ILE A 125 -10.61 -5.14 -1.07
C ILE A 125 -12.13 -5.33 -1.17
N GLN A 126 -12.68 -6.09 -0.22
CA GLN A 126 -14.12 -6.37 -0.15
C GLN A 126 -14.60 -6.47 1.31
N LYS A 127 -15.74 -5.85 1.63
CA LYS A 127 -16.41 -5.93 2.95
C LYS A 127 -15.46 -5.63 4.13
N SER A 128 -14.53 -4.72 3.92
CA SER A 128 -13.37 -4.48 4.77
C SER A 128 -13.27 -3.00 5.13
N ASN A 129 -12.48 -2.68 6.17
CA ASN A 129 -12.32 -1.28 6.55
C ASN A 129 -11.00 -0.97 7.26
N ARG A 130 -10.64 0.32 7.34
CA ARG A 130 -9.41 0.78 8.02
C ARG A 130 -8.17 0.21 7.34
N ILE A 131 -7.95 0.66 6.11
CA ILE A 131 -6.89 0.16 5.25
C ILE A 131 -6.05 1.32 4.74
N TRP A 132 -4.73 1.15 4.79
CA TRP A 132 -3.78 2.11 4.25
C TRP A 132 -2.86 1.45 3.23
N ILE A 133 -2.99 1.88 1.98
CA ILE A 133 -2.15 1.44 0.85
C ILE A 133 -1.22 2.60 0.51
N ASP A 134 0.08 2.46 0.77
CA ASP A 134 0.98 3.61 0.69
C ASP A 134 2.39 3.36 0.16
N HIS A 135 2.91 4.25 -0.68
CA HIS A 135 4.24 4.14 -1.30
C HIS A 135 4.48 2.83 -2.07
N ASN A 136 3.43 2.25 -2.65
CA ASN A 136 3.57 1.07 -3.51
C ASN A 136 3.69 1.48 -4.99
N GLU A 137 4.34 0.65 -5.78
CA GLU A 137 4.38 0.76 -7.23
C GLU A 137 3.55 -0.37 -7.86
N PHE A 138 2.64 -0.01 -8.76
CA PHE A 138 1.75 -0.92 -9.45
C PHE A 138 1.93 -0.80 -10.97
N TYR A 139 2.24 -1.91 -11.63
CA TYR A 139 2.31 -1.94 -13.09
C TYR A 139 2.12 -3.33 -13.70
N SER A 140 1.76 -3.37 -14.97
CA SER A 140 1.74 -4.61 -15.75
C SER A 140 2.52 -4.40 -17.05
N ASP A 141 1.82 -4.42 -18.17
CA ASP A 141 2.22 -3.92 -19.47
C ASP A 141 0.92 -3.67 -20.27
N THR A 142 1.03 -3.05 -21.44
CA THR A 142 -0.11 -2.75 -22.32
C THR A 142 -0.11 -3.56 -23.61
N THR A 143 0.73 -4.59 -23.71
CA THR A 143 1.00 -5.32 -24.97
C THR A 143 0.05 -6.49 -25.23
N HIS A 144 -0.80 -6.85 -24.26
CA HIS A 144 -1.66 -8.05 -24.34
C HIS A 144 -3.17 -7.74 -24.52
N GLY A 145 -3.52 -6.46 -24.70
CA GLY A 145 -4.92 -5.99 -24.82
C GLY A 145 -5.56 -5.62 -23.47
N PHE A 146 -6.71 -4.95 -23.54
CA PHE A 146 -7.38 -4.31 -22.40
C PHE A 146 -7.81 -5.28 -21.28
N ASP A 147 -8.20 -6.51 -21.63
CA ASP A 147 -8.74 -7.50 -20.68
C ASP A 147 -7.74 -8.56 -20.23
N TYR A 148 -6.46 -8.46 -20.62
CA TYR A 148 -5.46 -9.43 -20.21
C TYR A 148 -5.09 -9.29 -18.72
N TYR A 149 -5.05 -8.07 -18.23
CA TYR A 149 -4.91 -7.74 -16.83
C TYR A 149 -6.23 -7.14 -16.31
N ASP A 150 -6.54 -7.38 -15.05
CA ASP A 150 -7.78 -6.90 -14.41
C ASP A 150 -7.56 -5.53 -13.76
N GLY A 151 -7.95 -5.30 -12.49
CA GLY A 151 -7.68 -4.07 -11.75
C GLY A 151 -6.27 -3.99 -11.12
N GLN A 152 -5.86 -2.81 -10.65
CA GLN A 152 -4.72 -2.68 -9.73
C GLN A 152 -5.21 -2.63 -8.28
N VAL A 153 -6.02 -1.65 -7.91
CA VAL A 153 -6.55 -1.54 -6.53
C VAL A 153 -8.06 -1.36 -6.60
N ASP A 154 -8.79 -2.41 -6.25
CA ASP A 154 -10.25 -2.43 -6.31
C ASP A 154 -10.85 -2.44 -4.91
N ILE A 155 -11.84 -1.57 -4.71
CA ILE A 155 -12.49 -1.29 -3.43
C ILE A 155 -14.00 -1.45 -3.62
N THR A 156 -14.59 -2.49 -3.04
CA THR A 156 -15.94 -2.94 -3.41
C THR A 156 -16.72 -3.46 -2.21
N HIS A 157 -18.02 -3.68 -2.36
CA HIS A 157 -18.86 -4.28 -1.31
C HIS A 157 -18.78 -3.54 0.03
N ALA A 158 -19.23 -2.29 0.04
CA ALA A 158 -19.33 -1.46 1.24
C ALA A 158 -18.02 -1.26 2.03
N ASP A 159 -16.87 -1.36 1.36
CA ASP A 159 -15.59 -1.02 1.96
C ASP A 159 -15.58 0.40 2.51
N ASP A 160 -14.84 0.62 3.61
CA ASP A 160 -14.87 1.92 4.28
C ASP A 160 -13.56 2.30 4.99
N TYR A 161 -13.35 3.60 5.19
CA TYR A 161 -12.20 4.15 5.91
C TYR A 161 -10.87 3.71 5.29
N ILE A 162 -10.64 4.05 4.02
CA ILE A 162 -9.45 3.67 3.27
C ILE A 162 -8.67 4.91 2.86
N THR A 163 -7.34 4.82 2.90
CA THR A 163 -6.44 5.81 2.31
C THR A 163 -5.51 5.11 1.32
N VAL A 164 -5.43 5.63 0.10
CA VAL A 164 -4.52 5.19 -0.96
C VAL A 164 -3.57 6.35 -1.29
N SER A 165 -2.46 6.47 -0.55
CA SER A 165 -1.58 7.63 -0.62
C SER A 165 -0.21 7.31 -1.23
N TRP A 166 0.36 8.25 -2.00
CA TRP A 166 1.75 8.15 -2.48
C TRP A 166 2.09 6.88 -3.29
N ASN A 167 1.09 6.23 -3.90
CA ASN A 167 1.31 5.09 -4.76
C ASN A 167 1.58 5.54 -6.20
N LYS A 168 2.34 4.73 -6.94
CA LYS A 168 2.61 4.94 -8.36
C LYS A 168 1.90 3.89 -9.19
N PHE A 169 0.88 4.29 -9.95
CA PHE A 169 0.16 3.45 -10.90
C PHE A 169 0.61 3.77 -12.32
N HIS A 170 1.08 2.79 -13.08
CA HIS A 170 1.52 2.99 -14.45
C HIS A 170 1.47 1.69 -15.28
N ASP A 171 1.61 1.82 -16.60
CA ASP A 171 1.69 0.69 -17.55
C ASP A 171 0.59 -0.36 -17.35
N HIS A 172 -0.67 0.11 -17.31
CA HIS A 172 -1.84 -0.71 -17.01
C HIS A 172 -3.11 -0.06 -17.58
N TYR A 173 -4.15 -0.86 -17.88
CA TYR A 173 -5.40 -0.37 -18.48
C TYR A 173 -6.46 0.04 -17.45
N LYS A 174 -6.75 -0.81 -16.44
CA LYS A 174 -7.79 -0.58 -15.43
C LYS A 174 -7.15 -0.38 -14.05
N SER A 175 -6.95 0.87 -13.64
CA SER A 175 -6.18 1.13 -12.42
C SER A 175 -6.96 0.81 -11.14
N SER A 176 -8.12 1.44 -10.95
CA SER A 176 -8.90 1.27 -9.71
C SER A 176 -10.38 1.37 -9.99
N LEU A 177 -11.15 0.45 -9.40
CA LEU A 177 -12.60 0.47 -9.35
C LEU A 177 -13.09 0.68 -7.91
N ILE A 178 -14.05 1.60 -7.74
CA ILE A 178 -14.75 1.82 -6.46
C ILE A 178 -16.23 1.55 -6.69
N GLY A 179 -16.76 0.51 -6.07
CA GLY A 179 -18.13 0.03 -6.29
C GLY A 179 -18.29 -0.71 -7.63
N HIS A 180 -18.48 -2.02 -7.56
CA HIS A 180 -18.39 -2.90 -8.74
C HIS A 180 -19.66 -2.98 -9.61
N SER A 181 -20.81 -2.58 -9.08
CA SER A 181 -22.09 -2.77 -9.76
C SER A 181 -23.11 -1.70 -9.36
N PRO A 182 -23.84 -1.10 -10.33
CA PRO A 182 -24.92 -0.17 -10.04
C PRO A 182 -26.09 -0.84 -9.28
N ASP A 183 -26.24 -2.16 -9.40
CA ASP A 183 -27.30 -2.93 -8.75
C ASP A 183 -26.96 -3.29 -7.28
N ASN A 184 -25.77 -2.92 -6.81
CA ASN A 184 -25.32 -3.20 -5.44
C ASN A 184 -25.57 -2.04 -4.46
N ALA A 185 -26.38 -1.05 -4.84
CA ALA A 185 -26.63 0.13 -4.03
C ALA A 185 -27.14 -0.18 -2.61
N ALA A 186 -27.86 -1.29 -2.41
CA ALA A 186 -28.36 -1.69 -1.09
C ALA A 186 -27.23 -2.00 -0.09
N GLU A 187 -26.09 -2.51 -0.58
CA GLU A 187 -24.88 -2.72 0.23
C GLU A 187 -24.03 -1.43 0.25
N ASP A 188 -23.82 -0.79 -0.89
CA ASP A 188 -22.80 0.24 -1.06
C ASP A 188 -23.24 1.65 -0.60
N THR A 189 -24.55 1.92 -0.51
CA THR A 189 -25.04 3.27 -0.18
C THR A 189 -24.55 3.70 1.19
N GLY A 190 -23.87 4.85 1.22
CA GLY A 190 -23.35 5.42 2.45
C GLY A 190 -22.03 4.82 2.90
N HIS A 191 -21.32 4.04 2.07
CA HIS A 191 -19.97 3.52 2.30
C HIS A 191 -18.92 4.25 1.44
N PHE A 192 -17.75 3.63 1.20
CA PHE A 192 -16.66 4.12 0.35
C PHE A 192 -16.08 5.49 0.76
N LYS A 193 -15.82 5.71 2.06
CA LYS A 193 -15.05 6.88 2.48
C LYS A 193 -13.57 6.59 2.26
N ILE A 194 -13.08 7.10 1.12
CA ILE A 194 -11.74 6.81 0.57
C ILE A 194 -11.02 8.14 0.33
N THR A 195 -9.73 8.20 0.68
CA THR A 195 -8.83 9.32 0.36
C THR A 195 -7.71 8.87 -0.56
#